data_AF-A0AAW0Z3G9-F1
#
_entry.id   AF-A0AAW0Z3G9-F1
#
_cell.length_a   1.000
_cell.length_b   1.000
_cell.length_c   1.000
_cell.angle_alpha   90.00
_cell.angle_beta   90.00
_cell.angle_gamma   90.00
#
_symmetry.space_group_name_H-M   'P 1'
#
loop_
_entity.id
_entity.type
_entity.pdbx_description
1 polymer ?
#
loop_
_entity_poly.entity_id
_entity_poly.type
_entity_poly.pdbx_seq_one_letter_code
_entity_poly.pdbx_strand_id
1 'polypeptide(L)'
;MSLATHHLPSPAATPSSLPVDHPPPQDHDPSSTLPNPDDSHNHESSQNDQAALRAELESQLLRLAQDLYEVEICAGDVGTGMEDAVPNYLMKINKAFVELSSLSAQMTDSVPHQIIDSVDRFKNPHYYTKQTITRATGENQFALGRVLGLESFRRQLHSALQDEFPQIPLPERRHYPAHSQPLQSSDGGIKEENNRPAHGSAHDREASVVSGRVGAGTESNVNRDVKMDVEDRPTIVDEGGDSKTNDLQVEG
;
A
#
# COMPACT_ATOMS: atom_id res chain seq x y z
N MET A 1 -33.58 48.30 17.52
CA MET A 1 -32.78 47.53 16.54
C MET A 1 -32.21 46.33 17.28
N SER A 2 -32.63 45.13 16.90
CA SER A 2 -32.33 43.88 17.62
C SER A 2 -31.00 43.32 17.10
N LEU A 3 -30.02 43.13 17.97
CA LEU A 3 -28.72 42.54 17.64
C LEU A 3 -28.81 41.02 17.82
N ALA A 4 -28.68 40.28 16.73
CA ALA A 4 -28.66 38.83 16.74
C ALA A 4 -27.33 38.32 17.32
N THR A 5 -27.41 37.48 18.35
CA THR A 5 -26.28 36.76 18.94
C THR A 5 -25.93 35.55 18.07
N HIS A 6 -24.80 35.59 17.38
CA HIS A 6 -24.23 34.41 16.72
C HIS A 6 -23.63 33.49 17.78
N HIS A 7 -24.23 32.31 17.96
CA HIS A 7 -23.61 31.23 18.73
C HIS A 7 -22.40 30.67 17.96
N LEU A 8 -21.28 30.48 18.67
CA LEU A 8 -20.13 29.71 18.18
C LEU A 8 -20.25 28.28 18.72
N PRO A 9 -19.92 27.24 17.93
CA PRO A 9 -19.85 25.88 18.44
C PRO A 9 -18.67 25.72 19.41
N SER A 10 -18.91 25.06 20.55
CA SER A 10 -17.91 24.77 21.57
C SER A 10 -16.80 23.84 21.07
N PRO A 11 -15.54 24.02 21.53
CA PRO A 11 -14.47 23.06 21.25
C PRO A 11 -14.71 21.73 21.96
N ALA A 12 -14.40 20.64 21.26
CA ALA A 12 -14.47 19.27 21.75
C ALA A 12 -13.57 19.03 22.98
N ALA A 13 -14.01 18.12 23.85
CA ALA A 13 -13.35 17.77 25.10
C ALA A 13 -11.93 17.22 24.89
N THR A 14 -10.97 17.79 25.62
CA THR A 14 -9.64 17.22 25.85
C THR A 14 -9.73 16.11 26.90
N PRO A 15 -9.11 14.93 26.69
CA PRO A 15 -9.00 13.94 27.76
C PRO A 15 -8.08 14.49 28.86
N SER A 16 -8.62 14.50 30.08
CA SER A 16 -7.97 14.92 31.31
C SER A 16 -6.77 14.05 31.66
N SER A 17 -5.76 14.76 32.17
CA SER A 17 -4.70 14.35 33.10
C SER A 17 -4.90 13.04 33.88
N LEU A 18 -3.89 12.18 33.82
CA LEU A 18 -3.53 11.29 34.92
C LEU A 18 -2.12 11.65 35.45
N PRO A 19 -1.84 11.30 36.71
CA PRO A 19 -0.95 12.08 37.58
C PRO A 19 0.52 11.70 37.47
N VAL A 20 1.31 12.71 37.80
CA VAL A 20 2.74 12.71 38.07
C VAL A 20 3.09 11.68 39.13
N ASP A 21 4.01 10.78 38.81
CA ASP A 21 4.96 10.25 39.78
C ASP A 21 6.33 10.14 39.09
N HIS A 22 7.27 10.98 39.51
CA HIS A 22 8.62 11.10 38.95
C HIS A 22 9.60 10.86 40.10
N PRO A 23 10.46 9.83 40.07
CA PRO A 23 11.70 9.82 40.83
C PRO A 23 12.79 10.62 40.07
N PRO A 24 13.82 11.15 40.76
CA PRO A 24 14.69 12.22 40.27
C PRO A 24 15.66 11.76 39.16
N PRO A 25 16.17 12.71 38.33
CA PRO A 25 17.01 12.41 37.18
C PRO A 25 18.43 12.04 37.59
N GLN A 26 18.94 10.94 37.02
CA GLN A 26 20.37 10.66 36.95
C GLN A 26 20.96 11.39 35.74
N ASP A 27 22.06 12.11 35.96
CA ASP A 27 22.86 12.77 34.94
C ASP A 27 23.44 11.73 33.97
N HIS A 28 22.88 11.64 32.77
CA HIS A 28 23.53 10.99 31.63
C HIS A 28 23.62 11.95 30.45
N ASP A 29 24.87 12.20 30.11
CA ASP A 29 25.47 13.02 29.05
C ASP A 29 24.92 12.66 27.65
N PRO A 30 24.29 13.59 26.89
CA PRO A 30 23.84 13.34 25.53
C PRO A 30 24.94 13.73 24.52
N SER A 31 26.06 12.99 24.53
CA SER A 31 27.02 13.04 23.44
C SER A 31 26.72 11.94 22.42
N SER A 32 26.23 12.37 21.26
CA SER A 32 26.48 11.78 19.94
C SER A 32 26.26 10.28 19.74
N THR A 33 25.09 9.91 19.19
CA THR A 33 25.00 8.81 18.23
C THR A 33 24.26 9.31 16.99
N LEU A 34 25.04 9.94 16.10
CA LEU A 34 24.72 10.01 14.68
C LEU A 34 24.69 8.56 14.14
N PRO A 35 23.71 8.17 13.32
CA PRO A 35 23.77 6.90 12.62
C PRO A 35 24.96 6.93 11.64
N ASN A 36 25.91 6.02 11.83
CA ASN A 36 27.00 5.81 10.88
C ASN A 36 26.42 5.40 9.51
N PRO A 37 26.89 5.98 8.40
CA PRO A 37 26.39 5.68 7.05
C PRO A 37 26.98 4.39 6.42
N ASP A 38 27.63 3.52 7.19
CA ASP A 38 28.40 2.38 6.65
C ASP A 38 27.69 1.01 6.74
N ASP A 39 26.47 0.96 7.28
CA ASP A 39 25.68 -0.31 7.41
C ASP A 39 24.84 -0.66 6.17
N SER A 40 24.88 0.14 5.10
CA SER A 40 24.03 -0.10 3.92
C SER A 40 24.51 -1.26 3.03
N HIS A 41 25.73 -1.76 3.18
CA HIS A 41 26.29 -2.79 2.29
C HIS A 41 26.05 -4.24 2.74
N ASN A 42 25.61 -4.48 3.99
CA ASN A 42 25.40 -5.84 4.50
C ASN A 42 23.93 -6.30 4.43
N HIS A 43 23.01 -5.40 4.10
CA HIS A 43 21.58 -5.69 4.11
C HIS A 43 21.06 -6.25 2.77
N GLU A 44 21.74 -5.94 1.65
CA GLU A 44 21.35 -6.42 0.30
C GLU A 44 21.67 -7.91 0.08
N SER A 45 22.80 -8.40 0.62
CA SER A 45 23.18 -9.82 0.50
C SER A 45 22.14 -10.74 1.17
N SER A 46 21.74 -10.40 2.40
CA SER A 46 20.77 -11.17 3.18
C SER A 46 19.36 -11.15 2.57
N GLN A 47 18.97 -10.06 1.90
CA GLN A 47 17.67 -9.97 1.22
C GLN A 47 17.61 -10.86 -0.03
N ASN A 48 18.71 -10.94 -0.77
CA ASN A 48 18.79 -11.76 -1.98
C ASN A 48 18.74 -13.26 -1.64
N ASP A 49 19.37 -13.66 -0.54
CA ASP A 49 19.33 -15.04 -0.04
C ASP A 49 17.91 -15.47 0.35
N GLN A 50 17.17 -14.61 1.06
CA GLN A 50 15.77 -14.88 1.39
C GLN A 50 14.88 -14.93 0.13
N ALA A 51 15.16 -14.12 -0.90
CA ALA A 51 14.42 -14.18 -2.15
C ALA A 51 14.62 -15.53 -2.88
N ALA A 52 15.85 -16.04 -2.90
CA ALA A 52 16.14 -17.37 -3.45
C ALA A 52 15.44 -18.48 -2.65
N LEU A 53 15.46 -18.41 -1.32
CA LEU A 53 14.75 -19.37 -0.44
C LEU A 53 13.23 -19.35 -0.69
N ARG A 54 12.62 -18.17 -0.89
CA ARG A 54 11.18 -18.07 -1.25
C ARG A 54 10.88 -18.73 -2.59
N ALA A 55 11.72 -18.51 -3.60
CA ALA A 55 11.52 -19.09 -4.92
C ALA A 55 11.63 -20.63 -4.87
N GLU A 56 12.58 -21.16 -4.10
CA GLU A 56 12.70 -22.61 -3.86
C GLU A 56 11.47 -23.16 -3.13
N LEU A 57 10.99 -22.47 -2.09
CA LEU A 57 9.80 -22.86 -1.33
C LEU A 57 8.56 -22.88 -2.24
N GLU A 58 8.38 -21.86 -3.07
CA GLU A 58 7.29 -21.78 -4.04
C GLU A 58 7.36 -22.94 -5.04
N SER A 59 8.55 -23.25 -5.56
CA SER A 59 8.75 -24.38 -6.48
C SER A 59 8.38 -25.71 -5.82
N GLN A 60 8.80 -25.94 -4.57
CA GLN A 60 8.48 -27.16 -3.82
C GLN A 60 6.98 -27.27 -3.51
N LEU A 61 6.32 -26.16 -3.12
CA LEU A 61 4.87 -26.16 -2.90
C LEU A 61 4.08 -26.45 -4.18
N LEU A 62 4.47 -25.86 -5.31
CA LEU A 62 3.83 -26.13 -6.60
C LEU A 62 4.00 -27.59 -7.01
N ARG A 63 5.20 -28.15 -6.82
CA ARG A 63 5.47 -29.56 -7.08
C ARG A 63 4.66 -30.49 -6.18
N LEU A 64 4.55 -30.17 -4.89
CA LEU A 64 3.73 -30.92 -3.94
C LEU A 64 2.25 -30.90 -4.35
N ALA A 65 1.73 -29.74 -4.75
CA ALA A 65 0.35 -29.63 -5.26
C ALA A 65 0.13 -30.50 -6.50
N GLN A 66 1.09 -30.54 -7.43
CA GLN A 66 1.04 -31.44 -8.58
C GLN A 66 1.06 -32.91 -8.15
N ASP A 67 1.99 -33.32 -7.28
CA ASP A 67 2.08 -34.70 -6.81
C ASP A 67 0.78 -35.14 -6.09
N LEU A 68 0.12 -34.24 -5.35
CA LEU A 68 -1.19 -34.51 -4.73
C LEU A 68 -2.30 -34.70 -5.77
N TYR A 69 -2.30 -33.89 -6.82
CA TYR A 69 -3.25 -34.03 -7.94
C TYR A 69 -3.05 -35.34 -8.71
N GLU A 70 -1.80 -35.74 -8.97
CA GLU A 70 -1.49 -37.01 -9.62
C GLU A 70 -1.92 -38.22 -8.77
N VAL A 71 -1.78 -38.13 -7.43
CA VAL A 71 -2.32 -39.16 -6.52
C VAL A 71 -3.83 -39.28 -6.63
N GLU A 72 -4.54 -38.15 -6.68
CA GLU A 72 -6.01 -38.16 -6.82
C GLU A 72 -6.42 -38.90 -8.10
N ILE A 73 -5.77 -38.60 -9.22
CA ILE A 73 -6.01 -39.29 -10.49
C ILE A 73 -5.70 -40.79 -10.37
N CYS A 74 -4.51 -41.15 -9.88
CA CYS A 74 -4.08 -42.55 -9.79
C CYS A 74 -4.95 -43.36 -8.83
N ALA A 75 -5.43 -42.76 -7.74
CA ALA A 75 -6.31 -43.40 -6.78
C ALA A 75 -7.74 -43.56 -7.32
N GLY A 76 -8.17 -42.66 -8.22
CA GLY A 76 -9.48 -42.72 -8.88
C GLY A 76 -9.57 -43.75 -10.00
N ASP A 77 -8.48 -44.00 -10.73
CA ASP A 77 -8.42 -44.96 -11.85
C ASP A 77 -7.14 -45.81 -11.81
N VAL A 78 -7.16 -46.88 -11.00
CA VAL A 78 -6.04 -47.83 -10.93
C VAL A 78 -6.16 -48.84 -12.06
N GLY A 79 -5.54 -48.54 -13.21
CA GLY A 79 -5.34 -49.49 -14.29
C GLY A 79 -4.40 -50.64 -13.91
N THR A 80 -4.53 -51.79 -14.59
CA THR A 80 -3.62 -52.94 -14.41
C THR A 80 -2.17 -52.53 -14.68
N GLY A 81 -1.27 -52.75 -13.71
CA GLY A 81 0.15 -52.35 -13.79
C GLY A 81 0.48 -50.98 -13.18
N MET A 82 -0.51 -50.25 -12.63
CA MET A 82 -0.32 -48.99 -11.90
C MET A 82 -0.44 -49.14 -10.38
N GLU A 83 -0.42 -50.38 -9.88
CA GLU A 83 -0.58 -50.72 -8.46
C GLU A 83 0.48 -50.03 -7.57
N ASP A 84 1.69 -49.84 -8.10
CA ASP A 84 2.79 -49.17 -7.41
C ASP A 84 2.77 -47.64 -7.55
N ALA A 85 1.91 -47.06 -8.40
CA ALA A 85 1.92 -45.63 -8.68
C ALA A 85 1.54 -44.81 -7.43
N VAL A 86 0.47 -45.20 -6.74
CA VAL A 86 0.00 -44.50 -5.53
C VAL A 86 1.04 -44.56 -4.39
N PRO A 87 1.60 -45.73 -4.01
CA PRO A 87 2.68 -45.80 -3.03
C PRO A 87 3.90 -44.92 -3.38
N ASN A 88 4.28 -44.89 -4.66
CA ASN A 88 5.41 -44.08 -5.12
C ASN A 88 5.17 -42.57 -4.94
N TYR A 89 3.97 -42.09 -5.25
CA TYR A 89 3.63 -40.68 -5.02
C TYR A 89 3.48 -40.34 -3.53
N LEU A 90 2.93 -41.23 -2.71
CA LEU A 90 2.88 -41.03 -1.26
C LEU A 90 4.29 -40.91 -0.65
N MET A 91 5.26 -41.66 -1.18
CA MET A 91 6.66 -41.51 -0.78
C MET A 91 7.24 -40.15 -1.20
N LYS A 92 6.93 -39.67 -2.41
CA LYS A 92 7.34 -38.32 -2.88
C LYS A 92 6.74 -37.21 -2.01
N ILE A 93 5.46 -37.29 -1.70
CA ILE A 93 4.74 -36.33 -0.84
C ILE A 93 5.37 -36.27 0.55
N ASN A 94 5.64 -37.42 1.18
CA ASN A 94 6.31 -37.46 2.48
C ASN A 94 7.70 -36.82 2.43
N LYS A 95 8.47 -37.11 1.39
CA LYS A 95 9.79 -36.48 1.19
C LYS A 95 9.67 -34.96 1.06
N ALA A 96 8.70 -34.48 0.27
CA ALA A 96 8.44 -33.06 0.09
C ALA A 96 8.05 -32.37 1.42
N PHE A 97 7.26 -33.00 2.30
CA PHE A 97 6.95 -32.42 3.61
C PHE A 97 8.19 -32.28 4.51
N VAL A 98 9.11 -33.24 4.48
CA VAL A 98 10.37 -33.15 5.24
C VAL A 98 11.25 -32.03 4.70
N GLU A 99 11.35 -31.91 3.37
CA GLU A 99 12.11 -30.83 2.71
C GLU A 99 11.51 -29.46 3.02
N LEU A 100 10.18 -29.29 2.92
CA LEU A 100 9.47 -28.07 3.27
C LEU A 100 9.66 -27.69 4.75
N SER A 101 9.63 -28.67 5.66
CA SER A 101 9.90 -28.41 7.08
C SER A 101 11.31 -27.87 7.30
N SER A 102 12.30 -28.45 6.63
CA SER A 102 13.69 -27.99 6.68
C SER A 102 13.88 -26.59 6.09
N LEU A 103 13.18 -26.30 4.99
CA LEU A 103 13.24 -25.01 4.32
C LEU A 103 12.53 -23.91 5.14
N SER A 104 11.38 -24.23 5.74
CA SER A 104 10.62 -23.29 6.58
C SER A 104 11.41 -22.83 7.81
N ALA A 105 12.25 -23.70 8.38
CA ALA A 105 13.09 -23.36 9.53
C ALA A 105 14.20 -22.34 9.19
N GLN A 106 14.55 -22.19 7.90
CA GLN A 106 15.56 -21.24 7.43
C GLN A 106 14.95 -19.88 7.07
N MET A 107 13.63 -19.78 7.02
CA MET A 107 12.90 -18.58 6.65
C MET A 107 12.83 -17.61 7.83
N THR A 108 13.21 -16.36 7.62
CA THR A 108 13.18 -15.32 8.68
C THR A 108 11.97 -14.39 8.58
N ASP A 109 11.17 -14.53 7.52
CA ASP A 109 10.03 -13.66 7.27
C ASP A 109 8.91 -13.85 8.29
N SER A 110 8.42 -12.74 8.82
CA SER A 110 7.20 -12.72 9.62
C SER A 110 5.99 -12.37 8.77
N VAL A 111 4.91 -13.14 8.89
CA VAL A 111 3.63 -12.85 8.25
C VAL A 111 2.64 -12.33 9.30
N PRO A 112 2.04 -11.13 9.11
CA PRO A 112 0.99 -10.64 10.00
C PRO A 112 -0.19 -11.60 10.10
N HIS A 113 -0.70 -11.83 11.31
CA HIS A 113 -1.80 -12.77 11.56
C HIS A 113 -3.05 -12.49 10.73
N GLN A 114 -3.35 -11.22 10.45
CA GLN A 114 -4.48 -10.81 9.62
C GLN A 114 -4.39 -11.31 8.17
N ILE A 115 -3.17 -11.52 7.66
CA ILE A 115 -2.95 -12.11 6.33
C ILE A 115 -3.29 -13.60 6.38
N ILE A 116 -2.87 -14.31 7.44
CA ILE A 116 -3.21 -15.72 7.67
C ILE A 116 -4.73 -15.89 7.73
N ASP A 117 -5.42 -15.09 8.55
CA ASP A 117 -6.89 -15.08 8.63
C ASP A 117 -7.58 -14.76 7.29
N SER A 118 -6.90 -14.03 6.40
CA SER A 118 -7.43 -13.72 5.07
C SER A 118 -7.34 -14.94 4.17
N VAL A 119 -6.20 -15.65 4.19
CA VAL A 119 -6.02 -16.91 3.44
C VAL A 119 -7.01 -17.97 3.91
N ASP A 120 -7.14 -18.17 5.22
CA ASP A 120 -8.04 -19.19 5.81
C ASP A 120 -9.53 -18.94 5.48
N ARG A 121 -9.90 -17.67 5.25
CA ARG A 121 -11.26 -17.27 4.87
C ARG A 121 -11.44 -17.09 3.36
N PHE A 122 -10.49 -17.57 2.55
CA PHE A 122 -10.51 -17.45 1.08
C PHE A 122 -10.61 -15.99 0.59
N LYS A 123 -10.05 -15.04 1.34
CA LYS A 123 -9.98 -13.62 0.98
C LYS A 123 -8.61 -13.29 0.38
N ASN A 124 -8.60 -12.35 -0.55
CA ASN A 124 -7.35 -11.89 -1.17
C ASN A 124 -6.46 -11.17 -0.11
N PRO A 125 -5.25 -11.67 0.19
CA PRO A 125 -4.35 -11.07 1.17
C PRO A 125 -3.85 -9.67 0.78
N HIS A 126 -3.86 -9.32 -0.52
CA HIS A 126 -3.46 -7.99 -0.99
C HIS A 126 -4.36 -6.86 -0.48
N TYR A 127 -5.57 -7.17 0.00
CA TYR A 127 -6.43 -6.19 0.64
C TYR A 127 -5.80 -5.60 1.91
N TYR A 128 -5.11 -6.42 2.71
CA TYR A 128 -4.39 -5.96 3.89
C TYR A 128 -3.31 -4.93 3.53
N THR A 129 -2.50 -5.22 2.51
CA THR A 129 -1.44 -4.33 2.03
C THR A 129 -2.03 -3.01 1.53
N LYS A 130 -3.08 -3.07 0.70
CA LYS A 130 -3.77 -1.88 0.22
C LYS A 130 -4.30 -1.02 1.36
N GLN A 131 -4.98 -1.64 2.33
CA GLN A 131 -5.57 -0.92 3.47
C GLN A 131 -4.49 -0.29 4.34
N THR A 132 -3.40 -1.02 4.60
CA THR A 132 -2.28 -0.53 5.40
C THR A 132 -1.60 0.67 4.74
N ILE A 133 -1.30 0.59 3.45
CA ILE A 133 -0.70 1.69 2.69
C ILE A 133 -1.64 2.91 2.65
N THR A 134 -2.93 2.69 2.38
CA THR A 134 -3.93 3.76 2.31
C THR A 134 -4.05 4.48 3.66
N ARG A 135 -4.13 3.71 4.75
CA ARG A 135 -4.20 4.23 6.11
C ARG A 135 -2.94 5.01 6.48
N ALA A 136 -1.75 4.43 6.27
CA ALA A 136 -0.48 5.08 6.55
C ALA A 136 -0.33 6.40 5.76
N THR A 137 -0.75 6.40 4.49
CA THR A 137 -0.74 7.61 3.66
C THR A 137 -1.68 8.68 4.23
N GLY A 138 -2.91 8.31 4.59
CA GLY A 138 -3.87 9.22 5.21
C GLY A 138 -3.38 9.78 6.55
N GLU A 139 -2.81 8.93 7.41
CA GLU A 139 -2.25 9.32 8.71
C GLU A 139 -1.05 10.28 8.53
N ASN A 140 -0.17 10.00 7.56
CA ASN A 140 0.97 10.88 7.25
C ASN A 140 0.52 12.24 6.71
N GLN A 141 -0.45 12.27 5.79
CA GLN A 141 -1.01 13.51 5.26
C GLN A 141 -1.74 14.31 6.34
N PHE A 142 -2.49 13.63 7.21
CA PHE A 142 -3.17 14.26 8.34
C PHE A 142 -2.16 14.87 9.33
N ALA A 143 -1.11 14.13 9.68
CA ALA A 143 -0.04 14.62 10.54
C ALA A 143 0.67 15.85 9.92
N LEU A 144 1.02 15.78 8.63
CA LEU A 144 1.60 16.90 7.90
C LEU A 144 0.67 18.13 7.92
N GLY A 145 -0.62 17.94 7.65
CA GLY A 145 -1.61 19.01 7.68
C GLY A 145 -1.70 19.70 9.05
N ARG A 146 -1.62 18.93 10.15
CA ARG A 146 -1.57 19.49 11.50
C ARG A 146 -0.32 20.33 11.74
N VAL A 147 0.85 19.85 11.32
CA VAL A 147 2.12 20.57 11.47
C VAL A 147 2.09 21.89 10.68
N LEU A 148 1.61 21.86 9.44
CA LEU A 148 1.46 23.06 8.60
C LEU A 148 0.45 24.05 9.18
N GLY A 149 -0.67 23.57 9.73
CA GLY A 149 -1.67 24.40 10.40
C GLY A 149 -1.10 25.11 11.62
N LEU A 150 -0.37 24.38 12.48
CA LEU A 150 0.34 24.93 13.63
C LEU A 150 1.38 25.97 13.22
N GLU A 151 2.14 25.72 12.16
CA GLU A 151 3.10 26.68 11.64
C GLU A 151 2.43 27.94 11.11
N SER A 152 1.31 27.81 10.39
CA SER A 152 0.52 28.94 9.92
C SER A 152 0.00 29.78 11.09
N PHE A 153 -0.63 29.14 12.07
CA PHE A 153 -1.13 29.79 13.28
C PHE A 153 -0.01 30.54 14.02
N ARG A 154 1.14 29.90 14.19
CA ARG A 154 2.31 30.52 14.83
C ARG A 154 2.79 31.76 14.10
N ARG A 155 2.86 31.73 12.76
CA ARG A 155 3.26 32.89 11.95
C ARG A 155 2.28 34.05 12.09
N GLN A 156 0.98 33.75 12.04
CA GLN A 156 -0.07 34.76 12.21
C GLN A 156 -0.01 35.38 13.61
N LEU A 157 0.12 34.56 14.65
CA LEU A 157 0.25 35.03 16.03
C LEU A 157 1.50 35.91 16.21
N HIS A 158 2.64 35.49 15.65
CA HIS A 158 3.87 36.27 15.71
C HIS A 158 3.71 37.64 15.02
N SER A 159 3.07 37.68 13.85
CA SER A 159 2.79 38.94 13.14
C SER A 159 1.89 39.86 13.98
N ALA A 160 0.78 39.34 14.51
CA ALA A 160 -0.15 40.13 15.31
C ALA A 160 0.50 40.68 16.59
N LEU A 161 1.32 39.87 17.27
CA LEU A 161 2.04 40.32 18.47
C LEU A 161 3.08 41.40 18.14
N GLN A 162 3.76 41.30 17.00
CA GLN A 162 4.72 42.30 16.57
C GLN A 162 4.05 43.65 16.24
N ASP A 163 2.85 43.60 15.66
CA ASP A 163 2.06 44.80 15.32
C ASP A 163 1.52 45.49 16.59
N GLU A 164 1.04 44.72 17.57
CA GLU A 164 0.41 45.27 18.79
C GLU A 164 1.42 45.61 19.90
N PHE A 165 2.55 44.91 19.95
CA PHE A 165 3.60 45.11 20.97
C PHE A 165 5.00 45.27 20.35
N PRO A 166 5.27 46.33 19.59
CA PRO A 166 6.55 46.52 18.88
C PRO A 166 7.75 46.68 19.83
N GLN A 167 7.51 47.03 21.09
CA GLN A 167 8.55 47.24 22.11
C GLN A 167 9.08 45.92 22.70
N ILE A 168 8.36 44.81 22.49
CA ILE A 168 8.69 43.52 23.10
C ILE A 168 9.41 42.66 22.05
N PRO A 169 10.71 42.34 22.24
CA PRO A 169 11.42 41.45 21.32
C PRO A 169 10.88 40.03 21.45
N LEU A 170 10.33 39.51 20.34
CA LEU A 170 9.81 38.15 20.28
C LEU A 170 10.95 37.12 20.24
N PRO A 171 10.82 35.98 20.96
CA PRO A 171 11.86 34.97 21.02
C PRO A 171 12.08 34.27 19.68
N GLU A 172 13.34 34.02 19.35
CA GLU A 172 13.74 33.38 18.10
C GLU A 172 13.35 31.90 18.04
N ARG A 173 13.00 31.43 16.84
CA ARG A 173 12.49 30.08 16.62
C ARG A 173 13.62 29.06 16.83
N ARG A 174 13.49 28.21 17.87
CA ARG A 174 14.47 27.16 18.16
C ARG A 174 14.44 25.96 17.19
N HIS A 175 13.35 25.77 16.47
CA HIS A 175 13.16 24.62 15.58
C HIS A 175 12.55 25.05 14.24
N TYR A 176 13.36 24.98 13.19
CA TYR A 176 12.89 25.09 11.82
C TYR A 176 12.55 23.69 11.31
N PRO A 177 11.32 23.42 10.86
CA PRO A 177 11.06 22.22 10.08
C PRO A 177 11.97 22.30 8.85
N ALA A 178 12.72 21.22 8.58
CA ALA A 178 13.56 21.14 7.41
C ALA A 178 12.71 21.50 6.18
N HIS A 179 13.13 22.54 5.47
CA HIS A 179 12.39 23.09 4.34
C HIS A 179 12.31 21.99 3.27
N SER A 180 11.15 21.36 3.12
CA SER A 180 10.89 20.46 1.99
C SER A 180 10.85 21.32 0.74
N GLN A 181 11.97 21.39 0.02
CA GLN A 181 11.96 21.99 -1.31
C GLN A 181 10.94 21.25 -2.17
N PRO A 182 10.07 21.96 -2.91
CA PRO A 182 9.18 21.31 -3.85
C PRO A 182 10.04 20.59 -4.89
N LEU A 183 9.88 19.27 -5.01
CA LEU A 183 10.42 18.51 -6.14
C LEU A 183 9.93 19.19 -7.42
N GLN A 184 10.84 19.85 -8.12
CA GLN A 184 10.63 20.24 -9.50
C GLN A 184 10.45 18.95 -10.29
N SER A 185 9.22 18.70 -10.71
CA SER A 185 8.89 17.75 -11.77
C SER A 185 9.72 18.12 -13.00
N SER A 186 10.80 17.38 -13.25
CA SER A 186 11.59 17.47 -14.48
C SER A 186 10.75 16.90 -15.63
N ASP A 187 9.96 17.77 -16.23
CA ASP A 187 9.29 17.58 -17.51
C ASP A 187 10.36 17.52 -18.61
N GLY A 188 10.80 16.30 -18.93
CA GLY A 188 11.78 16.01 -19.97
C GLY A 188 11.16 16.10 -21.36
N GLY A 189 11.04 17.31 -21.88
CA GLY A 189 10.66 17.56 -23.27
C GLY A 189 11.72 17.02 -24.24
N ILE A 190 11.32 16.02 -25.06
CA ILE A 190 12.07 15.54 -26.21
C ILE A 190 12.06 16.65 -27.26
N LYS A 191 13.23 17.27 -27.52
CA LYS A 191 13.45 18.11 -28.70
C LYS A 191 13.95 17.22 -29.84
N GLU A 192 13.11 17.10 -30.84
CA GLU A 192 13.37 16.51 -32.15
C GLU A 192 14.28 17.47 -32.94
N GLU A 193 15.56 17.13 -33.11
CA GLU A 193 16.50 17.92 -33.93
C GLU A 193 16.82 17.20 -35.23
N ASN A 194 16.24 17.78 -36.27
CA ASN A 194 16.28 17.43 -37.68
C ASN A 194 17.68 17.73 -38.26
N ASN A 195 18.43 16.72 -38.72
CA ASN A 195 19.66 16.99 -39.47
C ASN A 195 19.88 15.97 -40.61
N ARG A 196 19.66 16.43 -41.85
CA ARG A 196 20.15 15.81 -43.09
C ARG A 196 21.36 16.61 -43.59
N PRO A 197 22.32 15.94 -44.25
CA PRO A 197 22.75 16.46 -45.55
C PRO A 197 22.78 15.39 -46.64
N ALA A 198 22.70 15.87 -47.89
CA ALA A 198 22.61 15.13 -49.14
C ALA A 198 23.98 14.96 -49.84
N HIS A 199 23.96 14.16 -50.93
CA HIS A 199 25.01 13.76 -51.92
C HIS A 199 25.76 12.45 -51.61
N GLY A 200 25.90 11.46 -52.50
CA GLY A 200 25.49 11.24 -53.90
C GLY A 200 26.27 10.05 -54.51
N SER A 201 25.76 9.47 -55.63
CA SER A 201 26.39 8.49 -56.57
C SER A 201 26.39 7.00 -56.15
N ALA A 202 25.50 6.13 -56.64
CA ALA A 202 25.36 5.49 -57.97
C ALA A 202 26.25 4.25 -58.20
N HIS A 203 25.62 3.04 -58.22
CA HIS A 203 25.76 2.00 -59.26
C HIS A 203 24.83 0.79 -58.99
N ASP A 204 23.91 0.55 -59.94
CA ASP A 204 23.47 -0.73 -60.56
C ASP A 204 23.41 -2.04 -59.73
N ARG A 205 22.22 -2.65 -59.57
CA ARG A 205 21.56 -3.58 -60.53
C ARG A 205 20.35 -4.33 -59.91
N GLU A 206 19.25 -4.38 -60.67
CA GLU A 206 18.23 -5.44 -60.88
C GLU A 206 17.76 -6.34 -59.71
N ALA A 207 16.50 -6.77 -59.56
CA ALA A 207 15.18 -6.56 -60.17
C ALA A 207 14.20 -7.45 -59.36
N SER A 208 12.89 -7.32 -59.66
CA SER A 208 11.78 -8.22 -59.27
C SER A 208 11.09 -7.90 -57.92
N VAL A 209 9.78 -7.74 -57.74
CA VAL A 209 8.53 -7.54 -58.53
C VAL A 209 7.40 -7.87 -57.51
N VAL A 210 6.25 -7.18 -57.61
CA VAL A 210 4.92 -7.54 -57.05
C VAL A 210 4.72 -7.32 -55.52
N SER A 211 3.61 -6.77 -55.01
CA SER A 211 2.45 -6.00 -55.49
C SER A 211 1.56 -5.72 -54.26
N GLY A 212 0.80 -4.61 -54.26
CA GLY A 212 -0.38 -4.39 -53.40
C GLY A 212 -0.10 -3.62 -52.10
N ARG A 213 -0.39 -2.32 -51.91
CA ARG A 213 -1.54 -1.43 -52.20
C ARG A 213 -2.51 -1.26 -51.01
N VAL A 214 -2.29 -0.14 -50.29
CA VAL A 214 -3.21 0.94 -49.83
C VAL A 214 -4.31 0.69 -48.79
N GLY A 215 -4.28 1.54 -47.75
CA GLY A 215 -5.41 2.06 -46.96
C GLY A 215 -4.93 2.64 -45.62
N ALA A 216 -4.46 3.89 -45.51
CA ALA A 216 -5.20 5.15 -45.31
C ALA A 216 -6.14 5.12 -44.07
N GLY A 217 -5.72 5.72 -42.95
CA GLY A 217 -6.30 6.97 -42.39
C GLY A 217 -7.51 6.66 -41.49
N THR A 218 -7.72 7.21 -40.29
CA THR A 218 -7.58 8.61 -39.85
C THR A 218 -7.81 8.65 -38.33
N GLU A 219 -7.15 9.58 -37.67
CA GLU A 219 -7.36 9.98 -36.29
C GLU A 219 -8.78 10.53 -36.06
N SER A 220 -9.36 10.29 -34.87
CA SER A 220 -10.32 11.24 -34.30
C SER A 220 -10.33 11.13 -32.76
N ASN A 221 -9.74 12.15 -32.18
CA ASN A 221 -9.82 12.57 -30.79
C ASN A 221 -11.19 13.23 -30.58
N VAL A 222 -12.02 12.72 -29.65
CA VAL A 222 -13.27 13.37 -29.25
C VAL A 222 -13.42 13.29 -27.73
N ASN A 223 -13.09 14.40 -27.09
CA ASN A 223 -13.66 14.84 -25.82
C ASN A 223 -15.19 14.74 -25.87
N ARG A 224 -15.80 14.03 -24.92
CA ARG A 224 -17.21 14.24 -24.55
C ARG A 224 -17.37 14.22 -23.04
N ASP A 225 -17.57 15.43 -22.54
CA ASP A 225 -18.64 15.85 -21.64
C ASP A 225 -19.18 14.85 -20.61
N VAL A 226 -18.86 15.23 -19.38
CA VAL A 226 -19.62 15.06 -18.14
C VAL A 226 -21.13 15.06 -18.37
N LYS A 227 -21.78 13.95 -18.02
CA LYS A 227 -23.18 13.95 -17.59
C LYS A 227 -23.25 13.14 -16.29
N MET A 228 -23.35 13.86 -15.18
CA MET A 228 -23.64 13.25 -13.88
C MET A 228 -25.14 13.00 -13.83
N ASP A 229 -25.54 11.74 -13.95
CA ASP A 229 -26.88 11.30 -13.59
C ASP A 229 -27.00 11.31 -12.07
N VAL A 230 -27.81 12.26 -11.62
CA VAL A 230 -28.30 12.45 -10.26
C VAL A 230 -29.58 11.61 -10.15
N GLU A 231 -29.77 11.02 -8.97
CA GLU A 231 -30.98 10.33 -8.45
C GLU A 231 -30.91 8.80 -8.44
N ASP A 232 -30.55 8.25 -7.28
CA ASP A 232 -31.41 7.27 -6.62
C ASP A 232 -31.22 7.35 -5.09
N ARG A 233 -32.19 8.00 -4.44
CA ARG A 233 -32.36 8.02 -2.98
C ARG A 233 -33.19 6.79 -2.59
N PRO A 234 -32.73 5.92 -1.67
CA PRO A 234 -33.61 4.90 -1.11
C PRO A 234 -34.62 5.53 -0.16
N THR A 235 -35.90 5.36 -0.49
CA THR A 235 -37.08 5.70 0.30
C THR A 235 -37.08 4.88 1.59
N ILE A 236 -37.08 5.57 2.73
CA ILE A 236 -37.32 5.00 4.06
C ILE A 236 -38.83 4.71 4.15
N VAL A 237 -39.19 3.44 4.22
CA VAL A 237 -40.56 3.01 4.55
C VAL A 237 -40.59 2.69 6.04
N ASP A 238 -41.25 3.57 6.78
CA ASP A 238 -41.66 3.41 8.17
C ASP A 238 -42.97 2.63 8.16
N GLU A 239 -42.95 1.38 8.65
CA GLU A 239 -44.16 0.66 9.04
C GLU A 239 -44.03 0.22 10.49
N GLY A 240 -44.71 0.97 11.36
CA GLY A 240 -45.10 0.51 12.68
C GLY A 240 -46.11 -0.62 12.58
N GLY A 241 -45.82 -1.72 13.27
CA GLY A 241 -46.69 -2.89 13.38
C GLY A 241 -46.68 -3.41 14.81
N ASP A 242 -47.73 -3.04 15.52
CA ASP A 242 -48.00 -3.26 16.93
C ASP A 242 -48.35 -4.73 17.25
N SER A 243 -48.07 -5.13 18.50
CA SER A 243 -48.85 -6.06 19.32
C SER A 243 -48.74 -7.60 19.18
N LYS A 244 -48.76 -8.21 20.38
CA LYS A 244 -49.15 -9.59 20.80
C LYS A 244 -48.02 -10.63 20.97
N THR A 245 -47.53 -10.81 22.20
CA THR A 245 -47.98 -11.81 23.20
C THR A 245 -47.84 -13.25 22.73
N ASN A 246 -46.89 -13.99 23.32
CA ASN A 246 -47.06 -15.40 23.66
C ASN A 246 -46.18 -15.76 24.86
N ASP A 247 -46.85 -15.80 26.02
CA ASP A 247 -46.56 -16.74 27.10
C ASP A 247 -46.64 -18.17 26.57
N LEU A 248 -45.63 -19.00 26.84
CA LEU A 248 -45.81 -20.45 27.01
C LEU A 248 -44.56 -21.08 27.67
N GLN A 249 -44.71 -21.25 28.99
CA GLN A 249 -44.34 -22.39 29.82
C GLN A 249 -43.09 -23.20 29.49
N VAL A 250 -42.13 -23.08 30.42
CA VAL A 250 -41.12 -24.11 30.73
C VAL A 250 -41.70 -25.01 31.82
N GLU A 251 -42.02 -26.25 31.48
CA GLU A 251 -42.14 -27.37 32.42
C GLU A 251 -41.56 -28.62 31.75
N GLY A 252 -40.68 -29.33 32.47
CA GLY A 252 -40.14 -30.65 32.10
C GLY A 252 -38.63 -30.70 32.01
#